data_AF-A0A0W0SC78-F1
#
_entry.id   AF-A0A0W0SC78-F1
#
_cell.length_a   1.000
_cell.length_b   1.000
_cell.length_c   1.000
_cell.angle_alpha   90.00
_cell.angle_beta   90.00
_cell.angle_gamma   90.00
#
_symmetry.space_group_name_H-M   'P 1'
#
loop_
_entity.id
_entity.type
_entity.pdbx_description
1 polymer ?
#
loop_
_entity_poly.entity_id
_entity_poly.type
_entity_poly.pdbx_seq_one_letter_code
_entity_poly.pdbx_strand_id
1 'polypeptide(L)'
;MSSNFSKKFRASLIRYLKNPHALQNKKNLAASAFLLFDHAAKTCNSIQPDKFMPSIDDLVEVAVRGIKIHPYLGIVLDAFCRELSNSDLNRETQAFHALTLTYNLYLKNNLINPEKVARDKLKIIEETAQQLKIDNNPYTSELESALVKLTVLTDEYFGLLPMQQFQKHAEFERKLKLVCSEHQAAIESDARVKSAFYGFLAVIFSIFNFFGLSLAGEYQRKNRFFQEISLKPRNTLSGFKIPILEIEEIQESSEARL
;
A
#
# COMPACT_ATOMS: atom_id res chain seq x y z
N MET A 1 29.51 -7.70 3.83
CA MET A 1 28.60 -8.86 3.78
C MET A 1 27.22 -8.57 4.39
N SER A 2 27.12 -7.76 5.46
CA SER A 2 25.88 -7.27 6.07
C SER A 2 24.81 -6.78 5.08
N SER A 3 25.20 -6.07 4.03
CA SER A 3 24.27 -5.54 3.02
C SER A 3 23.45 -6.61 2.29
N ASN A 4 23.89 -7.87 2.27
CA ASN A 4 23.17 -8.96 1.61
C ASN A 4 21.98 -9.45 2.48
N PHE A 5 22.17 -9.51 3.80
CA PHE A 5 21.13 -9.96 4.71
C PHE A 5 19.98 -8.95 4.81
N SER A 6 20.28 -7.65 4.96
CA SER A 6 19.25 -6.60 4.95
C SER A 6 18.46 -6.57 3.63
N LYS A 7 19.13 -6.79 2.48
CA LYS A 7 18.46 -6.87 1.16
C LYS A 7 17.52 -8.09 1.07
N LYS A 8 17.97 -9.26 1.50
CA LYS A 8 17.15 -10.49 1.52
C LYS A 8 15.95 -10.33 2.45
N PHE A 9 16.16 -9.81 3.65
CA PHE A 9 15.09 -9.56 4.61
C PHE A 9 14.07 -8.56 4.04
N ARG A 10 14.53 -7.43 3.49
CA ARG A 10 13.66 -6.46 2.81
C ARG A 10 12.81 -7.10 1.72
N ALA A 11 13.42 -7.93 0.86
CA ALA A 11 12.69 -8.60 -0.22
C ALA A 11 11.61 -9.56 0.31
N SER A 12 11.94 -10.36 1.32
CA SER A 12 10.98 -11.25 1.99
C SER A 12 9.85 -10.48 2.68
N LEU A 13 10.19 -9.39 3.38
CA LEU A 13 9.22 -8.52 4.05
C LEU A 13 8.24 -7.91 3.04
N ILE A 14 8.73 -7.37 1.92
CA ILE A 14 7.86 -6.82 0.86
C ILE A 14 6.95 -7.91 0.27
N ARG A 15 7.48 -9.11 0.01
CA ARG A 15 6.67 -10.23 -0.50
C ARG A 15 5.58 -10.64 0.48
N TYR A 16 5.92 -10.73 1.77
CA TYR A 16 4.96 -10.99 2.83
C TYR A 16 3.88 -9.91 2.90
N LEU A 17 4.24 -8.64 2.92
CA LEU A 17 3.27 -7.55 2.99
C LEU A 17 2.31 -7.50 1.78
N LYS A 18 2.75 -7.98 0.60
CA LYS A 18 1.87 -8.10 -0.59
C LYS A 18 0.86 -9.23 -0.49
N ASN A 19 1.24 -10.34 0.12
CA ASN A 19 0.36 -11.49 0.31
C ASN A 19 0.75 -12.21 1.61
N PRO A 20 0.21 -11.75 2.76
CA PRO A 20 0.60 -12.28 4.07
C PRO A 20 -0.01 -13.66 4.38
N HIS A 21 -1.05 -14.04 3.63
CA HIS A 21 -1.74 -15.32 3.79
C HIS A 21 -1.04 -16.46 3.04
N ALA A 22 -0.15 -16.14 2.09
CA ALA A 22 0.66 -17.14 1.42
C ALA A 22 1.69 -17.77 2.38
N LEU A 23 1.53 -19.07 2.64
CA LEU A 23 2.42 -19.85 3.52
C LEU A 23 3.90 -19.71 3.14
N GLN A 24 4.21 -19.70 1.84
CA GLN A 24 5.58 -19.55 1.36
C GLN A 24 6.17 -18.18 1.74
N ASN A 25 5.36 -17.11 1.74
CA ASN A 25 5.82 -15.78 2.13
C ASN A 25 6.10 -15.70 3.64
N LYS A 26 5.24 -16.31 4.47
CA LYS A 26 5.49 -16.47 5.91
C LYS A 26 6.82 -17.17 6.17
N LYS A 27 7.03 -18.34 5.54
CA LYS A 27 8.26 -19.14 5.66
C LYS A 27 9.50 -18.34 5.22
N ASN A 28 9.43 -17.67 4.07
CA ASN A 28 10.54 -16.86 3.56
C ASN A 28 10.87 -15.68 4.47
N LEU A 29 9.86 -15.03 5.07
CA LEU A 29 10.05 -13.94 6.01
C LEU A 29 10.72 -14.45 7.30
N ALA A 30 10.16 -15.48 7.92
CA ALA A 30 10.74 -16.09 9.13
C ALA A 30 12.20 -16.55 8.90
N ALA A 31 12.47 -17.23 7.79
CA ALA A 31 13.82 -17.66 7.45
C ALA A 31 14.79 -16.47 7.28
N SER A 32 14.37 -15.40 6.61
CA SER A 32 15.20 -14.21 6.43
C SER A 32 15.43 -13.43 7.73
N ALA A 33 14.44 -13.42 8.63
CA ALA A 33 14.56 -12.82 9.96
C ALA A 33 15.53 -13.61 10.85
N PHE A 34 15.43 -14.95 10.83
CA PHE A 34 16.39 -15.82 11.49
C PHE A 34 17.83 -15.57 11.00
N LEU A 35 18.04 -15.38 9.69
CA LEU A 35 19.37 -15.08 9.16
C LEU A 35 19.95 -13.76 9.66
N LEU A 36 19.11 -12.74 9.92
CA LEU A 36 19.57 -11.51 10.56
C LEU A 36 20.06 -11.77 11.98
N PHE A 37 19.25 -12.52 12.75
CA PHE A 37 19.59 -12.89 14.12
C PHE A 37 20.88 -13.72 14.19
N ASP A 38 20.97 -14.80 13.40
CA ASP A 38 22.12 -15.70 13.37
C ASP A 38 23.41 -14.97 12.96
N HIS A 39 23.32 -14.07 11.98
CA HIS A 39 24.45 -13.23 11.59
C HIS A 39 24.89 -12.29 12.72
N ALA A 40 23.95 -11.61 13.39
CA ALA A 40 24.24 -10.70 14.49
C ALA A 40 24.86 -11.45 15.69
N ALA A 41 24.29 -12.59 16.09
CA ALA A 41 24.78 -13.40 17.19
C ALA A 41 26.22 -13.92 16.93
N LYS A 42 26.51 -14.36 15.69
CA LYS A 42 27.85 -14.78 15.29
C LYS A 42 28.84 -13.62 15.24
N THR A 43 28.43 -12.48 14.71
CA THR A 43 29.29 -11.29 14.61
C THR A 43 29.67 -10.75 16.00
N CYS A 44 28.72 -10.76 16.93
CA CYS A 44 28.95 -10.29 18.30
C CYS A 44 29.48 -11.39 19.25
N ASN A 45 29.70 -12.61 18.75
CA ASN A 45 30.06 -13.80 19.52
C ASN A 45 29.22 -13.96 20.81
N SER A 46 27.92 -13.73 20.71
CA SER A 46 27.02 -13.69 21.87
C SER A 46 25.57 -13.91 21.49
N ILE A 47 24.86 -14.63 22.37
CA ILE A 47 23.40 -14.78 22.34
C ILE A 47 22.70 -13.93 23.41
N GLN A 48 23.43 -13.05 24.09
CA GLN A 48 22.87 -12.11 25.05
C GLN A 48 22.27 -10.90 24.31
N PRO A 49 21.00 -10.53 24.56
CA PRO A 49 20.29 -9.48 23.82
C PRO A 49 21.02 -8.14 23.73
N ASP A 50 21.58 -7.67 24.84
CA ASP A 50 22.36 -6.43 24.94
C ASP A 50 23.55 -6.36 23.97
N LYS A 51 24.12 -7.51 23.60
CA LYS A 51 25.31 -7.60 22.73
C LYS A 51 24.97 -7.71 21.25
N PHE A 52 23.88 -8.38 20.87
CA PHE A 52 23.54 -8.59 19.45
C PHE A 52 22.43 -7.64 18.95
N MET A 53 21.58 -7.09 19.83
CA MET A 53 20.44 -6.26 19.43
C MET A 53 20.84 -5.02 18.61
N PRO A 54 21.91 -4.26 18.93
CA PRO A 54 22.33 -3.14 18.10
C PRO A 54 22.66 -3.54 16.66
N SER A 55 23.29 -4.71 16.48
CA SER A 55 23.63 -5.25 15.16
C SER A 55 22.38 -5.68 14.37
N ILE A 56 21.37 -6.24 15.04
CA ILE A 56 20.07 -6.51 14.40
C ILE A 56 19.38 -5.20 14.03
N ASP A 57 19.39 -4.21 14.92
CA ASP A 57 18.75 -2.92 14.73
C ASP A 57 19.30 -2.21 13.48
N ASP A 58 20.63 -2.09 13.35
CA ASP A 58 21.30 -1.53 12.17
C ASP A 58 20.88 -2.22 10.86
N LEU A 59 20.80 -3.56 10.87
CA LEU A 59 20.41 -4.32 9.69
C LEU A 59 18.94 -4.13 9.33
N VAL A 60 18.08 -4.05 10.34
CA VAL A 60 16.64 -3.87 10.21
C VAL A 60 16.31 -2.44 9.76
N GLU A 61 16.92 -1.41 10.35
CA GLU A 61 16.72 -0.01 10.00
C GLU A 61 16.91 0.20 8.49
N VAL A 62 18.04 -0.31 7.96
CA VAL A 62 18.35 -0.25 6.53
C VAL A 62 17.32 -1.03 5.71
N ALA A 63 16.90 -2.20 6.18
CA ALA A 63 15.95 -3.04 5.46
C ALA A 63 14.55 -2.44 5.39
N VAL A 64 14.11 -1.71 6.41
CA VAL A 64 12.76 -1.12 6.49
C VAL A 64 12.70 0.35 6.12
N ARG A 65 13.84 0.97 5.78
CA ARG A 65 13.88 2.36 5.35
C ARG A 65 12.90 2.63 4.21
N GLY A 66 12.09 3.68 4.39
CA GLY A 66 11.07 4.10 3.43
C GLY A 66 9.90 3.13 3.29
N ILE A 67 9.73 2.18 4.23
CA ILE A 67 8.58 1.29 4.28
C ILE A 67 7.44 1.90 5.10
N LYS A 68 6.34 2.27 4.42
CA LYS A 68 5.05 2.57 5.05
C LYS A 68 4.00 1.49 4.74
N ILE A 69 3.20 1.13 5.73
CA ILE A 69 2.22 0.03 5.62
C ILE A 69 0.82 0.45 6.06
N HIS A 70 -0.20 -0.20 5.49
CA HIS A 70 -1.58 -0.05 5.92
C HIS A 70 -1.78 -0.57 7.37
N PRO A 71 -2.64 0.05 8.19
CA PRO A 71 -2.93 -0.44 9.56
C PRO A 71 -3.30 -1.92 9.63
N TYR A 72 -4.12 -2.41 8.70
CA TYR A 72 -4.44 -3.84 8.57
C TYR A 72 -3.19 -4.73 8.47
N LEU A 73 -2.22 -4.37 7.60
CA LEU A 73 -0.98 -5.13 7.46
C LEU A 73 -0.13 -5.09 8.73
N GLY A 74 -0.21 -4.00 9.50
CA GLY A 74 0.39 -3.91 10.83
C GLY A 74 -0.19 -4.94 11.80
N ILE A 75 -1.53 -5.08 11.83
CA ILE A 75 -2.23 -6.08 12.65
C ILE A 75 -1.82 -7.51 12.23
N VAL A 76 -1.80 -7.78 10.92
CA VAL A 76 -1.44 -9.09 10.39
C VAL A 76 0.02 -9.45 10.69
N LEU A 77 0.94 -8.47 10.61
CA LEU A 77 2.34 -8.68 10.97
C LEU A 77 2.51 -8.90 12.49
N ASP A 78 1.81 -8.15 13.34
CA ASP A 78 1.82 -8.35 14.79
C ASP A 78 1.33 -9.76 15.16
N ALA A 79 0.22 -10.21 14.56
CA ALA A 79 -0.31 -11.56 14.75
C ALA A 79 0.71 -12.63 14.35
N PHE A 80 1.41 -12.45 13.22
CA PHE A 80 2.46 -13.37 12.79
C PHE A 80 3.67 -13.38 13.73
N CYS A 81 4.05 -12.23 14.31
CA CYS A 81 5.10 -12.20 15.34
C CYS A 81 4.69 -13.03 16.56
N ARG A 82 3.43 -12.92 17.02
CA ARG A 82 2.90 -13.74 18.13
C ARG A 82 2.81 -15.23 17.79
N GLU A 83 2.54 -15.58 16.53
CA GLU A 83 2.58 -16.96 16.04
C GLU A 83 4.00 -17.54 16.22
N LEU A 84 5.02 -16.80 15.81
CA LEU A 84 6.42 -17.22 15.94
C LEU A 84 6.90 -17.30 17.40
N SER A 85 6.40 -16.44 18.29
CA SER A 85 6.78 -16.49 19.71
C SER A 85 6.29 -17.76 20.41
N ASN A 86 5.22 -18.36 19.91
CA ASN A 86 4.64 -19.59 20.46
C ASN A 86 5.18 -20.86 19.79
N SER A 87 6.16 -20.74 18.88
CA SER A 87 6.74 -21.89 18.20
C SER A 87 7.78 -22.60 19.06
N ASP A 88 7.73 -23.93 19.05
CA ASP A 88 8.75 -24.80 19.65
C ASP A 88 10.04 -24.88 18.80
N LEU A 89 10.01 -24.34 17.58
CA LEU A 89 11.18 -24.33 16.70
C LEU A 89 12.09 -23.15 17.06
N ASN A 90 13.27 -23.45 17.60
CA ASN A 90 14.28 -22.44 17.97
C ASN A 90 14.55 -21.39 16.87
N ARG A 91 14.54 -21.80 15.59
CA ARG A 91 14.72 -20.86 14.46
C ARG A 91 13.58 -19.83 14.37
N GLU A 92 12.35 -20.24 14.63
CA GLU A 92 11.17 -19.38 14.59
C GLU A 92 11.13 -18.45 15.80
N THR A 93 11.48 -18.95 16.99
CA THR A 93 11.66 -18.12 18.19
C THR A 93 12.75 -17.05 18.00
N GLN A 94 13.84 -17.38 17.31
CA GLN A 94 14.90 -16.41 17.00
C GLN A 94 14.46 -15.40 15.92
N ALA A 95 13.73 -15.85 14.90
CA ALA A 95 13.11 -14.98 13.91
C ALA A 95 12.14 -13.98 14.55
N PHE A 96 11.40 -14.39 15.58
CA PHE A 96 10.51 -13.53 16.36
C PHE A 96 11.23 -12.30 16.94
N HIS A 97 12.46 -12.43 17.45
CA HIS A 97 13.19 -11.28 17.99
C HIS A 97 13.48 -10.21 16.94
N ALA A 98 13.95 -10.61 15.75
CA ALA A 98 14.22 -9.69 14.65
C ALA A 98 12.92 -9.06 14.09
N LEU A 99 11.84 -9.84 13.96
CA LEU A 99 10.56 -9.35 13.45
C LEU A 99 9.84 -8.43 14.44
N THR A 100 9.90 -8.73 15.74
CA THR A 100 9.31 -7.89 16.79
C THR A 100 10.00 -6.55 16.88
N LEU A 101 11.33 -6.53 16.78
CA LEU A 101 12.11 -5.28 16.68
C LEU A 101 11.70 -4.50 15.43
N THR A 102 11.65 -5.18 14.28
CA THR A 102 11.23 -4.60 13.00
C THR A 102 9.85 -3.93 13.10
N TYR A 103 8.87 -4.63 13.68
CA TYR A 103 7.52 -4.11 13.80
C TYR A 103 7.44 -2.96 14.80
N ASN A 104 7.90 -3.17 16.04
CA ASN A 104 7.67 -2.22 17.13
C ASN A 104 8.51 -0.95 17.03
N LEU A 105 9.77 -1.04 16.58
CA LEU A 105 10.63 0.15 16.48
C LEU A 105 10.38 0.93 15.19
N TYR A 106 10.09 0.24 14.09
CA TYR A 106 10.04 0.87 12.77
C TYR A 106 8.63 0.91 12.17
N LEU A 107 8.02 -0.24 11.91
CA LEU A 107 6.82 -0.28 11.06
C LEU A 107 5.57 0.25 11.76
N LYS A 108 5.45 0.07 13.07
CA LYS A 108 4.34 0.60 13.88
C LYS A 108 4.28 2.13 13.87
N ASN A 109 5.43 2.79 13.73
CA ASN A 109 5.51 4.24 13.60
C ASN A 109 5.37 4.72 12.14
N ASN A 110 5.43 3.80 11.17
CA ASN A 110 5.30 4.07 9.74
C ASN A 110 3.95 3.63 9.16
N LEU A 111 2.91 3.52 10.01
CA LEU A 111 1.55 3.26 9.55
C LEU A 111 1.06 4.46 8.74
N ILE A 112 0.57 4.21 7.52
CA ILE A 112 -0.12 5.26 6.77
C ILE A 112 -1.45 5.57 7.43
N ASN A 113 -1.89 6.83 7.33
CA ASN A 113 -3.29 7.18 7.56
C ASN A 113 -4.00 7.18 6.20
N PRO A 114 -4.63 6.06 5.80
CA PRO A 114 -5.20 5.90 4.47
C PRO A 114 -6.35 6.89 4.22
N GLU A 115 -7.14 7.17 5.25
CA GLU A 115 -8.24 8.13 5.21
C GLU A 115 -7.71 9.54 4.91
N LYS A 116 -6.69 9.99 5.65
CA LYS A 116 -6.10 11.30 5.43
C LYS A 116 -5.59 11.45 4.00
N VAL A 117 -4.88 10.45 3.47
CA VAL A 117 -4.35 10.49 2.10
C VAL A 117 -5.49 10.54 1.06
N ALA A 118 -6.58 9.80 1.27
CA ALA A 118 -7.75 9.84 0.42
C ALA A 118 -8.46 11.21 0.47
N ARG A 119 -8.64 11.77 1.68
CA ARG A 119 -9.23 13.11 1.88
C ARG A 119 -8.40 14.22 1.24
N ASP A 120 -7.07 14.16 1.38
CA ASP A 120 -6.16 15.09 0.72
C ASP A 120 -6.32 15.05 -0.81
N LYS A 121 -6.62 13.87 -1.39
CA LYS A 121 -6.89 13.71 -2.83
C LYS A 121 -8.27 14.21 -3.25
N LEU A 122 -9.30 13.97 -2.45
CA LEU A 122 -10.62 14.57 -2.68
C LEU A 122 -10.57 16.09 -2.65
N LYS A 123 -9.78 16.67 -1.73
CA LYS A 123 -9.56 18.12 -1.68
C LYS A 123 -8.91 18.67 -2.95
N ILE A 124 -7.95 17.95 -3.53
CA ILE A 124 -7.35 18.33 -4.82
C ILE A 124 -8.40 18.33 -5.95
N ILE A 125 -9.33 17.36 -5.95
CA ILE A 125 -10.45 17.35 -6.90
C ILE A 125 -11.34 18.57 -6.69
N GLU A 126 -11.69 18.89 -5.44
CA GLU A 126 -12.49 20.06 -5.07
C GLU A 126 -11.85 21.37 -5.56
N GLU A 127 -10.58 21.60 -5.22
CA GLU A 127 -9.82 22.77 -5.65
C GLU A 127 -9.77 22.89 -7.18
N THR A 128 -9.61 21.75 -7.88
CA THR A 128 -9.60 21.71 -9.35
C THR A 128 -10.97 22.05 -9.94
N ALA A 129 -12.06 21.53 -9.38
CA ALA A 129 -13.42 21.82 -9.82
C ALA A 129 -13.79 23.30 -9.57
N GLN A 130 -13.39 23.86 -8.42
CA GLN A 130 -13.59 25.28 -8.09
C GLN A 130 -12.84 26.19 -9.07
N GLN A 131 -11.60 25.86 -9.44
CA GLN A 131 -10.85 26.64 -10.42
C GLN A 131 -11.55 26.65 -11.79
N LEU A 132 -12.10 25.52 -12.22
CA LEU A 132 -12.84 25.43 -13.48
C LEU A 132 -14.18 26.17 -13.48
N LYS A 133 -14.78 26.34 -12.30
CA LYS A 133 -15.97 27.18 -12.13
C LYS A 133 -15.67 28.64 -12.48
N ILE A 134 -14.50 29.13 -12.07
CA ILE A 134 -14.01 30.48 -12.40
C ILE A 134 -13.77 30.60 -13.92
N ASP A 135 -13.29 29.53 -14.55
CA ASP A 135 -13.02 29.46 -15.98
C ASP A 135 -14.30 29.26 -16.85
N ASN A 136 -15.51 29.28 -16.26
CA ASN A 136 -16.81 29.02 -16.91
C ASN A 136 -16.89 27.67 -17.66
N ASN A 137 -16.33 26.61 -17.09
CA ASN A 137 -16.41 25.27 -17.67
C ASN A 137 -17.87 24.72 -17.61
N PRO A 138 -18.41 24.15 -18.71
CA PRO A 138 -19.79 23.65 -18.74
C PRO A 138 -20.04 22.40 -17.87
N TYR A 139 -19.00 21.72 -17.41
CA TYR A 139 -19.08 20.48 -16.65
C TYR A 139 -18.98 20.66 -15.12
N THR A 140 -18.92 21.89 -14.60
CA THR A 140 -18.69 22.13 -13.17
C THR A 140 -19.72 21.45 -12.27
N SER A 141 -21.01 21.50 -12.60
CA SER A 141 -22.07 20.86 -11.80
C SER A 141 -21.94 19.33 -11.78
N GLU A 142 -21.51 18.74 -12.89
CA GLU A 142 -21.29 17.31 -13.01
C GLU A 142 -20.05 16.85 -12.21
N LEU A 143 -18.99 17.66 -12.20
CA LEU A 143 -17.79 17.42 -11.38
C LEU A 143 -18.08 17.57 -9.87
N GLU A 144 -18.89 18.56 -9.48
CA GLU A 144 -19.36 18.72 -8.10
C GLU A 144 -20.20 17.49 -7.67
N SER A 145 -21.08 16.99 -8.55
CA SER A 145 -21.87 15.77 -8.29
C SER A 145 -20.98 14.54 -8.10
N ALA A 146 -19.98 14.35 -8.98
CA ALA A 146 -19.01 13.27 -8.86
C ALA A 146 -18.23 13.35 -7.54
N LEU A 147 -17.74 14.54 -7.18
CA LEU A 147 -17.02 14.77 -5.93
C LEU A 147 -17.85 14.41 -4.70
N VAL A 148 -19.13 14.82 -4.66
CA VAL A 148 -20.04 14.47 -3.56
C VAL A 148 -20.20 12.95 -3.44
N LYS A 149 -20.47 12.25 -4.55
CA LYS A 149 -20.60 10.78 -4.56
C LYS A 149 -19.32 10.09 -4.10
N LEU A 150 -18.15 10.51 -4.59
CA LEU A 150 -16.86 9.95 -4.18
C LEU A 150 -16.58 10.20 -2.69
N THR A 151 -16.96 11.37 -2.17
CA THR A 151 -16.78 11.73 -0.77
C THR A 151 -17.62 10.84 0.14
N VAL A 152 -18.91 10.68 -0.18
CA VAL A 152 -19.82 9.79 0.58
C VAL A 152 -19.28 8.36 0.61
N LEU A 153 -18.88 7.81 -0.53
CA LEU A 153 -18.31 6.45 -0.59
C LEU A 153 -17.02 6.34 0.24
N THR A 154 -16.19 7.38 0.22
CA THR A 154 -14.93 7.43 0.97
C THR A 154 -15.18 7.48 2.47
N ASP A 155 -16.14 8.30 2.91
CA ASP A 155 -16.54 8.41 4.31
C ASP A 155 -17.14 7.09 4.83
N GLU A 156 -18.03 6.48 4.06
CA GLU A 156 -18.60 5.16 4.38
C GLU A 156 -17.50 4.09 4.51
N TYR A 157 -16.53 4.08 3.60
CA TYR A 157 -15.46 3.10 3.60
C TYR A 157 -14.51 3.28 4.79
N PHE A 158 -14.08 4.51 5.08
CA PHE A 158 -13.17 4.78 6.19
C PHE A 158 -13.83 4.80 7.57
N GLY A 159 -15.17 4.87 7.63
CA GLY A 159 -15.93 4.60 8.85
C GLY A 159 -15.89 3.13 9.31
N LEU A 160 -15.43 2.20 8.46
CA LEU A 160 -15.27 0.78 8.79
C LEU A 160 -13.99 0.50 9.58
N LEU A 161 -13.97 -0.60 10.33
CA LEU A 161 -12.74 -1.09 10.96
C LEU A 161 -11.74 -1.58 9.89
N PRO A 162 -10.41 -1.54 10.14
CA PRO A 162 -9.40 -1.92 9.14
C PRO A 162 -9.56 -3.32 8.51
N MET A 163 -10.05 -4.29 9.28
CA MET A 163 -10.35 -5.64 8.76
C MET A 163 -11.54 -5.64 7.80
N GLN A 164 -12.59 -4.88 8.12
CA GLN A 164 -13.77 -4.72 7.27
C GLN A 164 -13.43 -3.93 6.00
N GLN A 165 -12.55 -2.93 6.11
CA GLN A 165 -12.00 -2.20 4.97
C GLN A 165 -11.30 -3.15 3.99
N PHE A 166 -10.49 -4.09 4.50
CA PHE A 166 -9.83 -5.11 3.65
C PHE A 166 -10.86 -6.00 2.94
N GLN A 167 -11.84 -6.53 3.67
CA GLN A 167 -12.88 -7.41 3.11
C GLN A 167 -13.74 -6.72 2.04
N LYS A 168 -14.10 -5.44 2.25
CA LYS A 168 -14.97 -4.67 1.36
C LYS A 168 -14.20 -3.87 0.30
N HIS A 169 -12.88 -4.00 0.23
CA HIS A 169 -12.06 -3.13 -0.63
C HIS A 169 -12.44 -3.25 -2.11
N ALA A 170 -12.59 -4.47 -2.63
CA ALA A 170 -12.96 -4.68 -4.03
C ALA A 170 -14.33 -4.08 -4.38
N GLU A 171 -15.31 -4.18 -3.47
CA GLU A 171 -16.62 -3.55 -3.64
C GLU A 171 -16.51 -2.03 -3.67
N PHE A 172 -15.73 -1.46 -2.74
CA PHE A 172 -15.44 -0.03 -2.70
C PHE A 172 -14.78 0.46 -3.99
N GLU A 173 -13.74 -0.21 -4.47
CA GLU A 173 -13.10 0.12 -5.75
C GLU A 173 -14.10 0.12 -6.92
N ARG A 174 -14.98 -0.89 -6.97
CA ARG A 174 -16.00 -0.99 -8.01
C ARG A 174 -16.97 0.18 -7.97
N LYS A 175 -17.42 0.59 -6.78
CA LYS A 175 -18.31 1.75 -6.60
C LYS A 175 -17.63 3.05 -7.04
N LEU A 176 -16.37 3.26 -6.69
CA LEU A 176 -15.61 4.43 -7.15
C LEU A 176 -15.46 4.46 -8.67
N LYS A 177 -15.13 3.32 -9.29
CA LYS A 177 -15.05 3.19 -10.75
C LYS A 177 -16.38 3.50 -11.42
N LEU A 178 -17.50 3.04 -10.84
CA LEU A 178 -18.83 3.33 -11.37
C LEU A 178 -19.11 4.84 -11.38
N VAL A 179 -18.85 5.54 -10.26
CA VAL A 179 -19.00 7.00 -10.19
C VAL A 179 -18.14 7.70 -11.23
N CYS A 180 -16.86 7.31 -11.39
CA CYS A 180 -16.00 7.90 -12.40
C CYS A 180 -16.45 7.61 -13.84
N SER A 181 -17.04 6.44 -14.11
CA SER A 181 -17.58 6.11 -15.43
C SER A 181 -18.87 6.89 -15.74
N GLU A 182 -19.75 7.07 -14.76
CA GLU A 182 -20.98 7.87 -14.90
C GLU A 182 -20.66 9.33 -15.25
N HIS A 183 -19.56 9.86 -14.72
CA HIS A 183 -19.12 11.24 -14.91
C HIS A 183 -17.92 11.36 -15.87
N GLN A 184 -17.70 10.36 -16.73
CA GLN A 184 -16.49 10.26 -17.53
C GLN A 184 -16.29 11.47 -18.46
N ALA A 185 -17.36 11.93 -19.12
CA ALA A 185 -17.27 13.06 -20.06
C ALA A 185 -16.77 14.34 -19.35
N ALA A 186 -17.30 14.63 -18.16
CA ALA A 186 -16.86 15.74 -17.32
C ALA A 186 -15.41 15.55 -16.86
N ILE A 187 -15.05 14.36 -16.37
CA ILE A 187 -13.70 14.07 -15.87
C ILE A 187 -12.64 14.19 -16.97
N GLU A 188 -12.97 13.75 -18.18
CA GLU A 188 -12.06 13.76 -19.33
C GLU A 188 -12.02 15.10 -20.08
N SER A 189 -12.88 16.06 -19.71
CA SER A 189 -12.97 17.37 -20.36
C SER A 189 -11.73 18.26 -20.17
N ASP A 190 -10.99 18.09 -19.07
CA ASP A 190 -9.79 18.87 -18.73
C ASP A 190 -8.70 17.95 -18.15
N ALA A 191 -7.45 18.16 -18.57
CA ALA A 191 -6.32 17.34 -18.15
C ALA A 191 -6.03 17.42 -16.63
N ARG A 192 -6.28 18.57 -16.00
CA ARG A 192 -6.13 18.79 -14.55
C ARG A 192 -7.16 17.98 -13.78
N VAL A 193 -8.42 17.98 -14.24
CA VAL A 193 -9.49 17.18 -13.65
C VAL A 193 -9.18 15.70 -13.78
N LYS A 194 -8.84 15.26 -15.00
CA LYS A 194 -8.47 13.88 -15.28
C LYS A 194 -7.32 13.41 -14.37
N SER A 195 -6.30 14.24 -14.20
CA SER A 195 -5.17 14.00 -13.28
C SER A 195 -5.61 13.92 -11.82
N ALA A 196 -6.47 14.81 -11.34
CA ALA A 196 -6.95 14.81 -9.97
C ALA A 196 -7.75 13.53 -9.64
N PHE A 197 -8.72 13.16 -10.49
CA PHE A 197 -9.56 11.98 -10.31
C PHE A 197 -8.76 10.67 -10.38
N TYR A 198 -7.88 10.50 -11.37
CA TYR A 198 -7.04 9.30 -11.42
C TYR A 198 -5.99 9.29 -10.32
N GLY A 199 -5.53 10.45 -9.85
CA GLY A 199 -4.67 10.55 -8.68
C GLY A 199 -5.36 10.03 -7.42
N PHE A 200 -6.65 10.33 -7.25
CA PHE A 200 -7.47 9.76 -6.17
C PHE A 200 -7.63 8.25 -6.32
N LEU A 201 -8.08 7.76 -7.48
CA LEU A 201 -8.25 6.32 -7.73
C LEU A 201 -6.96 5.53 -7.53
N ALA A 202 -5.83 6.05 -8.00
CA ALA A 202 -4.53 5.41 -7.84
C ALA A 202 -4.13 5.25 -6.36
N VAL A 203 -4.44 6.24 -5.52
CA VAL A 203 -4.20 6.12 -4.06
C VAL A 203 -5.08 5.02 -3.47
N ILE A 204 -6.36 4.98 -3.81
CA ILE A 204 -7.28 3.97 -3.28
C ILE A 204 -6.86 2.57 -3.72
N PHE A 205 -6.58 2.36 -5.00
CA PHE A 205 -6.19 1.04 -5.52
C PHE A 205 -4.80 0.59 -5.05
N SER A 206 -4.01 1.52 -4.51
CA SER A 206 -2.71 1.22 -3.90
C SER A 206 -2.74 1.21 -2.38
N ILE A 207 -3.90 1.33 -1.72
CA ILE A 207 -3.96 1.54 -0.27
C ILE A 207 -3.50 0.34 0.55
N PHE A 208 -3.73 -0.87 0.04
CA PHE A 208 -3.17 -2.12 0.57
C PHE A 208 -1.85 -2.52 -0.10
N ASN A 209 -1.46 -1.81 -1.16
CA ASN A 209 -0.12 -1.94 -1.70
C ASN A 209 0.86 -1.15 -0.82
N PHE A 210 2.05 -1.73 -0.66
CA PHE A 210 3.12 -1.12 0.09
C PHE A 210 3.54 0.26 -0.49
N PHE A 211 3.48 1.34 0.30
CA PHE A 211 4.03 2.66 -0.06
C PHE A 211 5.53 2.68 0.19
N GLY A 212 6.28 2.00 -0.68
CA GLY A 212 7.71 2.27 -0.85
C GLY A 212 7.91 3.46 -1.78
N LEU A 213 8.97 4.23 -1.54
CA LEU A 213 9.46 5.31 -2.43
C LEU A 213 9.41 4.95 -3.94
N SER A 214 9.48 3.67 -4.29
CA SER A 214 9.34 3.16 -5.66
C SER A 214 7.97 3.45 -6.27
N LEU A 215 6.85 3.02 -5.67
CA LEU A 215 5.52 3.13 -6.30
C LEU A 215 4.97 4.55 -6.20
N ALA A 216 5.05 5.17 -5.02
CA ALA A 216 4.66 6.56 -4.85
C ALA A 216 5.48 7.47 -5.77
N GLY A 217 6.78 7.20 -5.92
CA GLY A 217 7.64 7.92 -6.85
C GLY A 217 7.37 7.60 -8.32
N GLU A 218 6.91 6.40 -8.69
CA GLU A 218 6.49 6.08 -10.07
C GLU A 218 5.17 6.74 -10.42
N TYR A 219 4.18 6.69 -9.53
CA TYR A 219 2.89 7.34 -9.73
C TYR A 219 3.02 8.87 -9.64
N GLN A 220 3.84 9.41 -8.75
CA GLN A 220 4.18 10.84 -8.73
C GLN A 220 5.00 11.26 -9.95
N ARG A 221 5.93 10.45 -10.45
CA ARG A 221 6.64 10.74 -11.71
C ARG A 221 5.71 10.71 -12.91
N LYS A 222 4.79 9.75 -12.98
CA LYS A 222 3.72 9.73 -13.99
C LYS A 222 2.81 10.95 -13.85
N ASN A 223 2.40 11.30 -12.64
CA ASN A 223 1.56 12.48 -12.41
C ASN A 223 2.28 13.80 -12.76
N ARG A 224 3.57 13.94 -12.41
CA ARG A 224 4.41 15.09 -12.78
C ARG A 224 4.64 15.17 -14.29
N PHE A 225 4.87 14.04 -14.96
CA PHE A 225 4.95 13.98 -16.42
C PHE A 225 3.70 14.56 -17.09
N PHE A 226 2.50 14.25 -16.57
CA PHE A 226 1.27 14.83 -17.10
C PHE A 226 1.08 16.32 -16.72
N GLN A 227 1.49 16.73 -15.53
CA GLN A 227 1.46 18.15 -15.12
C GLN A 227 2.41 19.02 -15.96
N GLU A 228 3.61 18.53 -16.29
CA GLU A 228 4.61 19.27 -17.08
C GLU A 228 4.24 19.36 -18.58
N ILE A 229 3.54 18.37 -19.13
CA ILE A 229 3.09 18.37 -20.54
C ILE A 229 1.77 19.14 -20.72
N SER A 230 1.01 19.37 -19.65
CA SER A 230 -0.31 20.02 -19.65
C SER A 230 -0.29 21.54 -19.87
N LEU A 231 0.83 22.17 -20.23
CA LEU A 231 0.84 23.59 -20.59
C LEU A 231 0.10 23.89 -21.91
N LYS A 232 -0.31 22.87 -22.68
CA LYS A 232 -1.30 23.01 -23.76
C LYS A 232 -2.25 21.80 -23.78
N PRO A 233 -3.57 22.00 -23.96
CA PRO A 233 -4.53 20.91 -24.06
C PRO A 233 -4.32 20.23 -25.41
N ARG A 234 -3.61 19.11 -25.41
CA ARG A 234 -3.65 18.14 -26.51
C ARG A 234 -4.15 16.82 -25.96
N ASN A 235 -4.96 16.13 -26.76
CA ASN A 235 -5.54 14.79 -26.52
C ASN A 235 -4.45 13.72 -26.32
N THR A 236 -3.63 13.86 -25.29
CA THR A 236 -2.45 13.02 -25.05
C THR A 236 -2.82 11.66 -24.42
N LEU A 237 -4.12 11.44 -24.18
CA LEU A 237 -4.67 10.25 -23.51
C LEU A 237 -5.69 9.49 -24.37
N SER A 238 -5.84 9.82 -25.66
CA SER A 238 -6.65 9.00 -26.56
C SER A 238 -6.04 7.61 -26.68
N GLY A 239 -6.71 6.59 -26.17
CA GLY A 239 -6.24 5.20 -26.21
C GLY A 239 -5.43 4.74 -25.00
N PHE A 240 -5.32 5.53 -23.93
CA PHE A 240 -4.71 5.06 -22.69
C PHE A 240 -5.63 4.03 -22.00
N LYS A 241 -5.24 2.75 -22.04
CA LYS A 241 -5.87 1.68 -21.25
C LYS A 241 -5.05 1.45 -19.99
N ILE A 242 -5.69 1.56 -18.83
CA ILE A 242 -5.15 1.01 -17.59
C ILE A 242 -5.01 -0.50 -17.81
N PRO A 243 -3.84 -1.12 -17.56
CA PRO A 243 -3.73 -2.57 -17.60
C PRO A 243 -4.74 -3.12 -16.60
N ILE A 244 -5.76 -3.81 -17.10
CA ILE A 244 -6.57 -4.68 -16.25
C ILE A 244 -5.57 -5.74 -15.79
N LEU A 245 -5.19 -5.70 -14.52
CA LEU A 245 -4.65 -6.88 -13.89
C LEU A 245 -5.80 -7.87 -13.92
N GLU A 246 -5.79 -8.78 -14.89
CA GLU A 246 -6.61 -9.99 -14.85
C GLU A 246 -6.23 -10.71 -13.55
N ILE A 247 -7.04 -10.48 -12.54
CA ILE A 247 -7.08 -11.35 -11.38
C ILE A 247 -7.81 -12.57 -11.91
N GLU A 248 -7.08 -13.64 -12.20
CA GLU A 248 -7.68 -14.96 -12.34
C GLU A 248 -8.47 -15.20 -11.05
N GLU A 249 -9.80 -15.19 -11.16
CA GLU A 249 -10.67 -15.75 -10.14
C GLU A 249 -10.26 -17.21 -10.00
N ILE A 250 -9.56 -17.53 -8.92
CA ILE A 250 -9.41 -18.92 -8.50
C ILE A 250 -10.82 -19.38 -8.14
N GLN A 251 -11.47 -20.07 -9.07
CA GLN A 251 -12.65 -20.86 -8.77
C GLN A 251 -12.21 -21.89 -7.70
N GLU A 252 -12.73 -21.73 -6.48
CA GLU A 252 -12.74 -22.83 -5.52
C GLU A 252 -13.56 -23.97 -6.16
N SER A 253 -12.87 -24.93 -6.74
CA SER A 253 -13.46 -26.20 -7.14
C SER A 253 -13.88 -26.94 -5.86
N SER A 254 -15.14 -26.76 -5.50
CA SER A 254 -15.85 -27.61 -4.57
C SER A 254 -15.97 -29.01 -5.17
N GLU A 255 -15.02 -29.89 -4.87
CA GLU A 255 -15.24 -31.34 -4.89
C GLU A 255 -14.81 -31.93 -3.55
N ALA A 256 -15.69 -31.77 -2.57
CA ALA A 256 -15.89 -32.83 -1.60
C ALA A 256 -16.79 -33.87 -2.27
N ARG A 257 -16.27 -35.08 -2.50
CA ARG A 257 -17.07 -36.31 -2.53
C ARG A 257 -16.18 -37.56 -2.42
N LEU A 258 -16.39 -38.22 -1.28
CA LEU A 258 -16.04 -39.59 -0.87
C LEU A 258 -14.60 -39.82 -0.38
#